data_AF-A0A952L4K7-F1
#
_entry.id   AF-A0A952L4K7-F1
#
_cell.length_a   1.000
_cell.length_b   1.000
_cell.length_c   1.000
_cell.angle_alpha   90.00
_cell.angle_beta   90.00
_cell.angle_gamma   90.00
#
_symmetry.space_group_name_H-M   'P 1'
#
loop_
_entity.id
_entity.type
_entity.pdbx_description
1 polymer ?
#
loop_
_entity_poly.entity_id
_entity_poly.type
_entity_poly.pdbx_seq_one_letter_code
_entity_poly.pdbx_strand_id
1 'polypeptide(L)' 'MDRDESRLLLARLRDHTTQPQFVYRHEWKVGDMVMWDNCGTLHRACSYPADSGRLMHRTKLEGEEPFA' A
#
# COMPACT_ATOMS: atom_id res chain seq x y z
N MET A 1 2.62 -3.44 -26.90
CA MET A 1 1.50 -2.72 -26.25
C MET A 1 1.71 -1.25 -26.51
N ASP A 2 0.71 -0.59 -27.06
CA ASP A 2 0.74 0.85 -27.28
C ASP A 2 0.73 1.60 -25.92
N ARG A 3 1.16 2.88 -25.91
CA ARG A 3 1.21 3.68 -24.67
C ARG A 3 -0.16 3.85 -24.05
N ASP A 4 -1.20 4.00 -24.85
CA ASP A 4 -2.56 4.21 -24.33
C ASP A 4 -3.12 2.90 -23.77
N GLU A 5 -2.86 1.77 -24.45
CA GLU A 5 -3.17 0.44 -23.94
C GLU A 5 -2.48 0.18 -22.58
N SER A 6 -1.21 0.57 -22.45
CA SER A 6 -0.46 0.44 -21.19
C SER A 6 -1.08 1.24 -20.06
N ARG A 7 -1.45 2.51 -20.31
CA ARG A 7 -2.10 3.37 -19.30
C ARG A 7 -3.46 2.80 -18.89
N LEU A 8 -4.25 2.33 -19.84
CA LEU A 8 -5.56 1.74 -19.57
C LEU A 8 -5.42 0.46 -18.72
N LEU A 9 -4.43 -0.38 -19.01
CA LEU A 9 -4.17 -1.57 -18.22
C LEU A 9 -3.82 -1.21 -16.76
N LEU A 10 -2.87 -0.28 -16.56
CA LEU A 10 -2.47 0.16 -15.22
C LEU A 10 -3.63 0.80 -14.45
N ALA A 11 -4.46 1.60 -15.12
CA ALA A 11 -5.65 2.19 -14.52
C ALA A 11 -6.63 1.12 -14.03
N ARG A 12 -6.97 0.13 -14.89
CA ARG A 12 -7.87 -0.96 -14.52
C ARG A 12 -7.33 -1.79 -13.35
N LEU A 13 -6.04 -2.13 -13.36
CA LEU A 13 -5.41 -2.90 -12.28
C LEU A 13 -5.47 -2.13 -10.97
N ARG A 14 -5.10 -0.84 -10.97
CA ARG A 14 -5.20 0.02 -9.78
C ARG A 14 -6.64 0.12 -9.29
N ASP A 15 -7.59 0.36 -10.18
CA ASP A 15 -8.99 0.55 -9.82
C ASP A 15 -9.59 -0.74 -9.22
N HIS A 16 -9.15 -1.91 -9.69
CA HIS A 16 -9.51 -3.20 -9.11
C HIS A 16 -8.87 -3.42 -7.73
N THR A 17 -7.55 -3.24 -7.61
CA THR A 17 -6.82 -3.53 -6.37
C THR A 17 -7.10 -2.54 -5.23
N THR A 18 -7.74 -1.40 -5.53
CA THR A 18 -8.07 -0.35 -4.55
C THR A 18 -9.57 -0.24 -4.23
N GLN A 19 -10.39 -1.22 -4.62
CA GLN A 19 -11.80 -1.26 -4.23
C GLN A 19 -11.97 -1.40 -2.71
N PRO A 20 -13.02 -0.82 -2.10
CA PRO A 20 -13.17 -0.76 -0.64
C PRO A 20 -13.02 -2.11 0.09
N GLN A 21 -13.48 -3.22 -0.49
CA GLN A 21 -13.37 -4.54 0.12
C GLN A 21 -11.94 -5.11 0.20
N PHE A 22 -10.99 -4.54 -0.55
CA PHE A 22 -9.58 -4.92 -0.52
C PHE A 22 -8.72 -3.95 0.29
N VAL A 23 -9.33 -2.92 0.89
CA VAL A 23 -8.60 -1.84 1.58
C VAL A 23 -8.76 -1.96 3.09
N TYR A 24 -7.64 -2.15 3.77
CA TYR A 24 -7.53 -1.87 5.20
C TYR A 24 -7.02 -0.44 5.41
N ARG A 25 -7.72 0.34 6.26
CA ARG A 25 -7.30 1.69 6.67
C ARG A 25 -7.01 1.69 8.17
N HIS A 26 -5.79 2.09 8.52
CA HIS A 26 -5.35 2.16 9.91
C HIS A 26 -5.33 3.62 10.41
N GLU A 27 -6.04 3.88 11.51
CA GLU A 27 -5.95 5.13 12.26
C GLU A 27 -4.95 4.96 13.40
N TRP A 28 -3.76 5.55 13.23
CA TRP A 28 -2.64 5.38 14.15
C TRP A 28 -2.88 5.99 15.52
N LYS A 29 -2.53 5.25 16.56
CA LYS A 29 -2.36 5.72 17.94
C LYS A 29 -0.95 5.44 18.42
N VAL A 30 -0.51 6.19 19.43
CA VAL A 30 0.80 5.97 20.06
C VAL A 30 0.82 4.56 20.67
N GLY A 31 1.83 3.78 20.31
CA GLY A 31 1.99 2.39 20.73
C GLY A 31 1.52 1.35 19.70
N ASP A 32 0.83 1.76 18.63
CA ASP A 32 0.40 0.83 17.59
C ASP A 32 1.59 0.29 16.80
N MET A 33 1.50 -1.00 16.46
CA MET A 33 2.38 -1.67 15.50
C MET A 33 1.50 -2.37 14.46
N VAL A 34 1.79 -2.11 13.18
CA VAL A 34 1.18 -2.84 12.07
C VAL A 34 2.27 -3.66 11.40
N MET A 35 1.96 -4.93 11.15
CA MET A 35 2.76 -5.82 10.32
C MET A 35 1.92 -6.18 9.09
N TRP A 36 2.55 -6.21 7.93
CA TRP A 36 1.90 -6.60 6.68
C TRP A 36 2.86 -7.42 5.83
N ASP A 37 2.30 -8.32 5.01
CA ASP A 37 3.03 -9.03 3.97
C ASP A 37 3.24 -8.09 2.78
N ASN A 38 4.49 -7.76 2.47
CA ASN A 38 4.83 -6.82 1.41
C ASN A 38 4.81 -7.47 0.01
N CYS A 39 4.80 -8.80 -0.11
CA CYS A 39 4.72 -9.48 -1.40
C CYS A 39 3.29 -9.41 -1.96
N GLY A 40 2.28 -9.54 -1.09
CA GLY A 40 0.87 -9.56 -1.50
C GLY A 40 0.12 -8.22 -1.41
N THR A 41 0.75 -7.13 -0.96
CA THR A 41 0.03 -5.89 -0.64
C THR A 41 0.59 -4.64 -1.28
N LEU A 42 -0.32 -3.76 -1.72
CA LEU A 42 -0.01 -2.36 -2.02
C LEU A 42 -0.32 -1.51 -0.78
N HIS A 43 0.55 -0.56 -0.47
CA HIS A 43 0.34 0.37 0.65
C HIS A 43 0.64 1.81 0.24
N ARG A 44 -0.07 2.75 0.86
CA ARG A 44 0.18 4.18 0.71
C ARG A 44 -0.05 4.93 2.02
N ALA A 45 0.68 6.01 2.22
CA ALA A 45 0.31 7.01 3.21
C ALA A 45 -0.92 7.79 2.70
N CYS A 46 -1.87 8.05 3.58
CA CYS A 46 -2.92 9.04 3.33
C CYS A 46 -2.40 10.45 3.62
N SER A 47 -3.07 11.48 3.14
CA SER A 47 -2.75 12.86 3.51
C SER A 47 -2.81 13.04 5.02
N TYR A 48 -1.82 13.72 5.59
CA TYR A 48 -1.76 14.12 6.99
C TYR A 48 -1.27 15.58 7.08
N PRO A 49 -1.60 16.32 8.15
CA PRO A 49 -1.11 17.69 8.34
C PRO A 49 0.42 17.74 8.37
N ALA A 50 1.02 18.75 7.76
CA ALA A 50 2.48 18.89 7.71
C ALA A 50 3.11 19.07 9.11
N ASP A 51 2.34 19.63 10.05
CA ASP A 51 2.69 19.89 11.44
C ASP A 51 2.28 18.77 12.40
N SER A 52 1.86 17.60 11.90
CA SER A 52 1.33 16.51 12.73
C SER A 52 2.35 15.85 13.66
N GLY A 53 3.64 16.19 13.55
CA GLY A 53 4.72 15.56 14.31
C GLY A 53 4.86 14.04 14.11
N ARG A 54 4.31 13.49 13.00
CA ARG A 54 4.23 12.04 12.78
C ARG A 54 5.61 11.46 12.50
N LEU A 55 6.12 10.68 13.45
CA LEU A 55 7.33 9.87 13.33
C LEU A 55 6.95 8.39 13.32
N MET A 56 7.57 7.62 12.42
CA MET A 56 7.36 6.17 12.35
C MET A 56 8.70 5.45 12.25
N HIS A 57 8.78 4.31 12.90
CA HIS A 57 9.90 3.39 12.75
C HIS A 57 9.44 2.20 11.91
N ARG A 58 10.25 1.82 10.92
CA ARG A 58 9.98 0.67 10.06
C ARG A 58 11.20 -0.24 10.03
N THR A 59 10.97 -1.52 10.28
CA THR A 59 11.89 -2.59 9.93
C THR A 59 11.31 -3.43 8.79
N LYS A 60 12.14 -4.21 8.11
CA LYS A 60 11.73 -5.12 7.05
C LYS A 60 12.37 -6.47 7.29
N LEU A 61 11.63 -7.52 6.96
CA LEU A 61 12.17 -8.87 6.83
C LEU A 61 12.34 -9.15 5.34
N GLU A 62 13.31 -9.99 5.00
CA GLU A 62 13.41 -10.56 3.67
C GLU A 62 12.20 -11.49 3.46
N GLY A 63 11.52 -11.33 2.33
CA GLY A 63 10.35 -12.11 1.96
C GLY A 63 10.68 -13.02 0.78
N GLU A 64 10.01 -14.16 0.71
CA GLU A 64 10.05 -15.06 -0.44
C GLU A 64 8.73 -14.93 -1.20
N GLU A 65 8.81 -14.74 -2.51
CA GLU A 65 7.65 -14.73 -3.38
C GLU A 65 7.69 -15.99 -4.25
N PRO A 66 6.75 -16.94 -4.09
CA PRO A 66 6.70 -18.12 -4.95
C PRO A 66 6.30 -17.69 -6.36
N PHE A 67 7.22 -17.86 -7.31
CA PHE A 67 6.92 -17.73 -8.74
C PHE A 67 6.13 -18.96 -9.19
N ALA A 68 4.96 -18.73 -9.78
CA ALA A 68 4.16 -19.76 -10.45
C ALA A 68 4.68 -20.03 -11.88
#